data_AF-A0A8X7RZL8-F1
#
_entry.id   AF-A0A8X7RZL8-F1
#
_cell.length_a   1.000
_cell.length_b   1.000
_cell.length_c   1.000
_cell.angle_alpha   90.00
_cell.angle_beta   90.00
_cell.angle_gamma   90.00
#
_symmetry.space_group_name_H-M   'P 1'
#
loop_
_entity.id
_entity.type
_entity.pdbx_description
1 polymer ?
#
loop_
_entity_poly.entity_id
_entity_poly.type
_entity_poly.pdbx_seq_one_letter_code
_entity_poly.pdbx_strand_id
1 'polypeptide(L)'
;MSLMNSILCNHDEGLVLVKVYFKRGDSIDLREYERRLVKIKDMFLYLEHPHVWPFQFWQETDKAAYLVRQYFFSNLHDRLSTRPFLSLVEKKWLAFQCHEKGICPGDIKCENVLVTSWNWLYLADLASFIPTYIPYDDPSDFSFFYDTRGQRLCYLAPERFYEHGGETNVVQDAQLKPSMDIFAVG
;
A
#
# COMPACT_ATOMS: atom_id res chain seq x y z
N MET A 1 1.48 5.71 -12.42
CA MET A 1 1.48 6.52 -11.19
C MET A 1 2.59 6.12 -10.20
N SER A 2 3.64 5.38 -10.61
CA SER A 2 4.48 4.64 -9.64
C SER A 2 5.68 5.39 -9.04
N LEU A 3 6.02 6.60 -9.51
CA LEU A 3 7.02 7.45 -8.85
C LEU A 3 6.32 8.52 -8.01
N MET A 4 5.76 8.07 -6.89
CA MET A 4 5.35 8.98 -5.82
C MET A 4 6.53 9.22 -4.88
N ASN A 5 7.01 10.46 -4.82
CA ASN A 5 8.00 10.85 -3.82
C ASN A 5 7.31 11.08 -2.49
N SER A 6 7.91 10.61 -1.40
CA SER A 6 7.41 10.84 -0.04
C SER A 6 8.25 11.91 0.65
N ILE A 7 7.59 12.90 1.24
CA ILE A 7 8.23 14.05 1.90
C ILE A 7 7.64 14.18 3.30
N LEU A 8 8.50 14.42 4.29
CA LEU A 8 8.07 14.77 5.65
C LEU A 8 7.89 16.30 5.73
N CYS A 9 6.71 16.74 6.12
CA CYS A 9 6.36 18.16 6.23
C CYS A 9 5.91 18.50 7.65
N ASN A 10 6.10 19.76 8.05
CA ASN A 10 5.58 20.31 9.30
C ASN A 10 4.22 20.98 9.04
N HIS A 11 3.22 20.67 9.85
CA HIS A 11 1.91 21.31 9.88
C HIS A 11 1.67 21.86 11.29
N ASP A 12 0.77 22.85 11.44
CA ASP A 12 0.49 23.47 12.75
C ASP A 12 0.00 22.46 13.79
N GLU A 13 -0.62 21.36 13.34
CA GLU A 13 -1.13 20.26 14.17
C GLU A 13 -0.15 19.07 14.30
N GLY A 14 1.07 19.18 13.77
CA GLY A 14 2.11 18.16 13.88
C GLY A 14 2.73 17.73 12.54
N LEU A 15 3.50 16.64 12.57
CA LEU A 15 4.20 16.14 11.38
C LEU A 15 3.26 15.35 10.46
N VAL A 16 3.40 15.60 9.16
CA VAL A 16 2.63 14.91 8.11
C VAL A 16 3.56 14.31 7.06
N LEU A 17 3.15 13.16 6.52
CA LEU A 17 3.76 12.58 5.34
C LEU A 17 2.97 13.03 4.11
N VAL A 18 3.66 13.57 3.12
CA VAL A 18 3.10 13.97 1.83
C VAL A 18 3.67 13.07 0.73
N LYS A 19 2.81 12.30 0.07
CA LYS A 19 3.15 11.64 -1.20
C LYS A 19 2.82 12.55 -2.36
N VAL A 20 3.79 12.77 -3.24
CA VAL A 20 3.67 13.67 -4.39
C VAL A 20 3.81 12.87 -5.68
N TYR A 21 2.78 12.93 -6.52
CA TYR A 21 2.81 12.45 -7.89
C TYR A 21 2.97 13.64 -8.83
N PHE A 22 4.02 13.67 -9.64
CA PHE A 22 4.24 14.72 -10.65
C PHE A 22 3.62 14.31 -11.98
N LYS A 23 2.78 15.19 -12.54
CA LYS A 23 2.21 15.02 -13.88
C LYS A 23 3.29 15.28 -14.93
N ARG A 24 3.46 14.35 -15.88
CA ARG A 24 4.44 14.45 -16.98
C ARG A 24 3.77 14.02 -18.29
N GLY A 25 4.00 14.77 -19.37
CA GLY A 25 3.45 14.46 -20.70
C GLY A 25 1.92 14.49 -20.71
N ASP A 26 1.31 13.51 -21.37
CA ASP A 26 -0.14 13.27 -21.31
C ASP A 26 -0.51 12.83 -19.88
N SER A 27 -0.94 13.80 -19.07
CA SER A 27 -1.31 13.54 -17.69
C SER A 27 -2.56 12.67 -17.62
N ILE A 28 -2.48 11.58 -16.85
CA ILE A 28 -3.59 10.69 -16.58
C ILE A 28 -4.70 11.46 -15.85
N ASP A 29 -5.96 11.21 -16.20
CA ASP A 29 -7.12 11.74 -15.47
C ASP A 29 -7.16 11.17 -14.04
N LEU A 30 -6.98 12.05 -13.05
CA LEU A 30 -6.90 11.65 -11.65
C LEU A 30 -8.28 11.52 -10.96
N ARG A 31 -9.38 11.85 -11.64
CA ARG A 31 -10.74 11.86 -11.04
C ARG A 31 -11.20 10.50 -10.53
N GLU A 32 -10.84 9.42 -11.23
CA GLU A 32 -11.14 8.07 -10.77
C GLU A 32 -10.34 7.74 -9.49
N TYR A 33 -9.12 8.24 -9.37
CA TYR A 33 -8.26 8.02 -8.20
C TYR A 33 -8.83 8.71 -6.97
N GLU A 34 -9.23 9.97 -7.12
CA GLU A 34 -9.92 10.71 -6.07
C GLU A 34 -11.20 10.00 -5.62
N ARG A 35 -12.04 9.52 -6.55
CA ARG A 35 -13.26 8.76 -6.21
C ARG A 35 -12.96 7.50 -5.39
N ARG A 36 -11.90 6.76 -5.72
CA ARG A 36 -11.48 5.58 -4.93
C ARG A 36 -10.97 5.97 -3.54
N LEU A 37 -10.18 7.04 -3.42
CA LEU A 37 -9.69 7.55 -2.13
C LEU A 37 -10.84 7.95 -1.20
N VAL A 38 -11.86 8.63 -1.75
CA VAL A 38 -13.09 8.97 -1.01
C VAL A 38 -13.78 7.71 -0.51
N LYS A 39 -14.03 6.73 -1.39
CA LYS A 39 -14.71 5.47 -1.01
C LYS A 39 -13.98 4.73 0.11
N ILE A 40 -12.64 4.71 0.05
CA ILE A 40 -11.77 4.11 1.06
C ILE A 40 -11.92 4.84 2.39
N LYS A 41 -11.79 6.17 2.37
CA LYS A 41 -11.98 7.01 3.56
C LYS A 41 -13.36 6.79 4.19
N ASP A 42 -14.41 6.81 3.38
CA ASP A 42 -15.79 6.62 3.84
C ASP A 42 -16.00 5.24 4.45
N MET A 43 -15.48 4.17 3.82
CA MET A 43 -15.54 2.81 4.38
C MET A 43 -14.90 2.73 5.77
N PHE A 44 -13.80 3.44 6.00
CA PHE A 44 -13.09 3.44 7.28
C PHE A 44 -13.75 4.27 8.36
N LEU A 45 -14.48 5.33 8.01
CA LEU A 45 -15.20 6.15 8.98
C LEU A 45 -16.25 5.37 9.79
N TYR A 46 -16.75 4.25 9.25
CA TYR A 46 -17.76 3.40 9.89
C TYR A 46 -17.20 2.21 10.66
N LEU A 47 -15.88 1.99 10.65
CA LEU A 47 -15.25 0.93 11.44
C LEU A 47 -14.93 1.45 12.83
N GLU A 48 -15.31 0.72 13.88
CA GLU A 48 -15.00 1.11 15.27
C GLU A 48 -13.49 1.08 15.53
N HIS A 49 -12.75 0.16 14.88
CA HIS A 49 -11.31 0.00 15.02
C HIS A 49 -10.63 -0.23 13.66
N PRO A 50 -10.50 0.81 12.82
CA PRO A 50 -9.81 0.68 11.55
C PRO A 50 -8.31 0.62 11.83
N HIS A 51 -7.74 -0.57 11.75
CA HIS A 51 -6.28 -0.74 11.69
C HIS A 51 -5.73 -0.44 10.30
N VAL A 52 -6.28 0.60 9.70
CA VAL A 52 -5.90 1.15 8.42
C VAL A 52 -5.78 2.64 8.61
N TRP A 53 -4.75 3.21 8.00
CA TRP A 53 -4.41 4.62 8.11
C TRP A 53 -4.37 5.24 6.70
N PRO A 54 -5.54 5.54 6.11
CA PRO A 54 -5.62 6.08 4.76
C PRO A 54 -5.11 7.53 4.70
N PHE A 55 -4.93 8.03 3.48
CA PHE A 55 -4.73 9.47 3.27
C PHE A 55 -5.97 10.24 3.70
N GLN A 56 -5.75 11.31 4.47
CA GLN A 56 -6.82 12.10 5.09
C GLN A 56 -7.22 13.29 4.21
N PHE A 57 -6.25 13.79 3.43
CA PHE A 57 -6.38 14.91 2.52
C PHE A 57 -5.65 14.61 1.22
N TRP A 58 -6.22 15.07 0.10
CA TRP A 58 -5.59 15.01 -1.21
C TRP A 58 -5.90 16.29 -1.98
N GLN A 59 -4.93 16.74 -2.76
CA GLN A 59 -5.06 17.93 -3.59
C GLN A 59 -4.45 17.67 -4.95
N GLU A 60 -5.21 17.93 -6.00
CA GLU A 60 -4.71 17.95 -7.36
C GLU A 60 -4.43 19.38 -7.81
N THR A 61 -3.35 19.55 -8.58
CA THR A 61 -2.98 20.79 -9.26
C THR A 61 -2.65 20.46 -10.71
N ASP A 62 -2.42 21.49 -11.54
CA ASP A 62 -2.02 21.29 -12.95
C ASP A 62 -0.72 20.51 -13.10
N LYS A 63 0.17 20.56 -12.09
CA LYS A 63 1.52 19.97 -12.16
C LYS A 63 1.69 18.69 -11.33
N ALA A 64 0.89 18.51 -10.29
CA ALA A 64 1.07 17.42 -9.35
C ALA A 64 -0.20 17.08 -8.58
N ALA A 65 -0.24 15.86 -8.03
CA ALA A 65 -1.20 15.46 -7.02
C ALA A 65 -0.48 15.16 -5.70
N TYR A 66 -1.08 15.60 -4.60
CA TYR A 66 -0.56 15.49 -3.25
C TYR A 66 -1.51 14.63 -2.44
N LEU A 67 -0.98 13.62 -1.74
CA LEU A 67 -1.71 12.81 -0.77
C LEU A 67 -1.08 13.02 0.60
N VAL A 68 -1.88 13.38 1.59
CA VAL A 68 -1.42 13.78 2.92
C VAL A 68 -2.03 12.90 3.99
N ARG A 69 -1.18 12.41 4.90
CA ARG A 69 -1.57 11.69 6.11
C ARG A 69 -0.68 12.08 7.27
N GLN A 70 -1.15 11.85 8.49
CA GLN A 70 -0.28 11.96 9.68
C GLN A 70 0.98 11.10 9.54
N TYR A 71 2.12 11.66 9.96
CA TYR A 71 3.39 10.95 9.98
C TYR A 71 3.40 9.89 11.09
N PHE A 72 3.96 8.73 10.78
CA PHE A 72 4.27 7.68 11.76
C PHE A 72 5.78 7.51 11.80
N PHE A 73 6.32 7.40 13.01
CA PHE A 73 7.77 7.31 13.22
C PHE A 73 8.38 6.05 12.60
N SER A 74 7.67 4.93 12.63
CA SER A 74 8.18 3.63 12.17
C SER A 74 7.17 2.89 11.30
N ASN A 75 7.67 2.27 10.23
CA ASN A 75 7.00 1.16 9.57
C ASN A 75 7.51 -0.18 10.14
N LEU A 76 6.93 -1.30 9.70
CA LEU A 76 7.24 -2.64 10.19
C LEU A 76 8.64 -3.08 9.76
N HIS A 77 9.08 -2.70 8.55
CA HIS A 77 10.44 -2.96 8.08
C HIS A 77 11.46 -2.37 9.05
N ASP A 78 11.34 -1.08 9.36
CA ASP A 78 12.24 -0.37 10.26
C ASP A 78 12.17 -0.91 11.69
N ARG A 79 10.96 -1.26 12.17
CA ARG A 79 10.76 -1.85 13.51
C ARG A 79 11.45 -3.20 13.64
N LEU A 80 11.41 -4.04 12.60
CA LEU A 80 12.07 -5.35 12.58
C LEU A 80 13.60 -5.22 12.64
N SER A 81 14.14 -4.15 12.05
CA SER A 81 15.59 -3.89 12.00
C SER A 81 16.12 -3.10 13.21
N THR A 82 15.25 -2.53 14.05
CA THR A 82 15.64 -1.65 15.17
C THR A 82 15.72 -2.42 16.49
N ARG A 83 16.74 -2.11 17.30
CA ARG A 83 16.89 -2.67 18.65
C ARG A 83 15.99 -1.93 19.67
N PRO A 84 15.46 -2.61 20.70
CA PRO A 84 15.56 -4.06 20.93
C PRO A 84 14.75 -4.85 19.90
N PHE A 85 15.34 -5.96 19.44
CA PHE A 85 14.68 -6.82 18.47
C PHE A 85 13.43 -7.45 19.08
N LEU A 86 12.42 -7.63 18.24
CA LEU A 86 11.17 -8.27 18.63
C LEU A 86 11.42 -9.71 19.08
N SER A 87 10.91 -10.03 20.26
CA SER A 87 10.80 -11.39 20.78
C SER A 87 9.87 -12.23 19.90
N LEU A 88 9.92 -13.56 20.06
CA LEU A 88 9.01 -14.46 19.35
C LEU A 88 7.53 -14.15 19.63
N VAL A 89 7.21 -13.77 20.87
CA VAL A 89 5.83 -13.44 21.27
C VAL A 89 5.36 -12.17 20.57
N GLU A 90 6.21 -11.13 20.51
CA GLU A 90 5.87 -9.91 19.79
C GLU A 90 5.72 -10.15 18.29
N LYS A 91 6.59 -10.96 17.67
CA LYS A 91 6.43 -11.32 16.24
C LYS A 91 5.11 -12.04 15.97
N LYS A 92 4.72 -12.99 16.82
CA LYS A 92 3.42 -13.66 16.72
C LYS A 92 2.26 -12.69 16.88
N TRP A 93 2.36 -11.73 17.79
CA TRP A 93 1.36 -10.68 17.98
C TRP A 93 1.21 -9.79 16.73
N LEU A 94 2.32 -9.42 16.10
CA LEU A 94 2.29 -8.65 14.85
C LEU A 94 1.64 -9.45 13.71
N ALA A 95 2.04 -10.72 13.53
CA ALA A 95 1.46 -11.59 12.49
C ALA A 95 -0.04 -11.82 12.69
N PHE A 96 -0.49 -12.00 13.95
CA PHE A 96 -1.90 -12.15 14.30
C PHE A 96 -2.73 -10.93 13.88
N GLN A 97 -2.23 -9.72 14.14
CA GLN A 97 -2.90 -8.48 13.73
C GLN A 97 -3.02 -8.33 12.21
N CYS A 98 -2.08 -8.85 11.42
CA CYS A 98 -2.19 -8.86 9.96
C CYS A 98 -3.26 -9.84 9.46
N HIS A 99 -3.45 -10.97 10.14
CA HIS A 99 -4.34 -12.04 9.70
C HIS A 99 -5.82 -11.83 10.04
N GLU A 100 -6.13 -11.27 11.21
CA GLU A 100 -7.52 -11.10 11.69
C GLU A 100 -8.34 -10.06 10.91
N LYS A 101 -7.78 -9.46 9.85
CA LYS A 101 -8.40 -8.36 9.13
C LYS A 101 -8.91 -8.87 7.80
N GLY A 102 -10.23 -9.06 7.69
CA GLY A 102 -10.93 -9.39 6.46
C GLY A 102 -10.88 -8.32 5.36
N ILE A 103 -9.86 -7.44 5.38
CA ILE A 103 -9.58 -6.44 4.35
C ILE A 103 -8.39 -6.99 3.57
N CYS A 104 -8.58 -7.23 2.27
CA CYS A 104 -7.52 -7.64 1.36
C CYS A 104 -6.80 -6.41 0.81
N PRO A 105 -5.61 -6.01 1.32
CA PRO A 105 -4.97 -4.76 0.92
C PRO A 105 -4.32 -4.87 -0.47
N GLY A 106 -3.97 -6.09 -0.89
CA GLY A 106 -3.40 -6.38 -2.22
C GLY A 106 -1.96 -5.97 -2.44
N ASP A 107 -1.30 -5.38 -1.44
CA ASP A 107 0.13 -5.05 -1.45
C ASP A 107 0.66 -4.97 -0.02
N ILE A 108 0.46 -6.05 0.74
CA ILE A 108 1.04 -6.15 2.08
C ILE A 108 2.56 -6.22 1.94
N LYS A 109 3.20 -5.14 2.38
CA LYS A 109 4.66 -4.99 2.46
C LYS A 109 5.00 -4.39 3.80
N CYS A 110 6.12 -4.79 4.39
CA CYS A 110 6.55 -4.29 5.70
C CYS A 110 6.70 -2.75 5.72
N GLU A 111 6.98 -2.13 4.58
CA GLU A 111 7.09 -0.69 4.38
C GLU A 111 5.73 0.02 4.42
N ASN A 112 4.66 -0.67 4.00
CA ASN A 112 3.29 -0.16 3.97
C ASN A 112 2.54 -0.44 5.28
N VAL A 113 3.14 -1.20 6.22
CA VAL A 113 2.57 -1.41 7.56
C VAL A 113 3.22 -0.43 8.53
N LEU A 114 2.43 0.51 9.06
CA LEU A 114 2.86 1.44 10.11
C LEU A 114 2.78 0.78 11.48
N VAL A 115 3.73 1.13 12.35
CA VAL A 115 3.84 0.55 13.69
C VAL A 115 3.93 1.67 14.73
N THR A 116 3.11 1.56 15.77
CA THR A 116 3.20 2.44 16.94
C THR A 116 4.26 1.97 17.92
N SER A 117 4.59 2.80 18.92
CA SER A 117 5.48 2.42 20.02
C SER A 117 5.00 1.24 20.86
N TRP A 118 3.72 0.87 20.77
CA TRP A 118 3.12 -0.27 21.47
C TRP A 118 2.88 -1.48 20.54
N ASN A 119 3.58 -1.55 19.40
CA ASN A 119 3.47 -2.64 18.42
C ASN A 119 2.04 -2.85 17.85
N TRP A 120 1.23 -1.79 17.79
CA TRP A 120 -0.02 -1.80 17.01
C TRP A 120 0.28 -1.55 15.55
N LEU A 121 -0.32 -2.39 14.70
CA LEU A 121 -0.19 -2.29 13.25
C LEU A 121 -1.33 -1.48 12.63
N TYR A 122 -0.96 -0.63 11.68
CA TYR A 122 -1.88 0.06 10.80
C TYR A 122 -1.44 -0.11 9.36
N LEU A 123 -2.31 -0.64 8.51
CA LEU A 123 -2.07 -0.69 7.08
C LEU A 123 -2.15 0.72 6.49
N ALA A 124 -1.12 1.18 5.81
CA ALA A 124 -1.14 2.42 5.06
C ALA A 124 -0.99 2.14 3.57
N ASP A 125 -1.18 3.19 2.78
CA ASP A 125 -0.83 3.17 1.35
C ASP A 125 -1.51 2.04 0.56
N LEU A 126 -2.81 1.83 0.81
CA LEU A 126 -3.60 0.80 0.14
C LEU A 126 -3.39 0.84 -1.38
N ALA A 127 -3.10 -0.33 -1.94
CA ALA A 127 -2.74 -0.53 -3.34
C ALA A 127 -3.94 -0.51 -4.28
N SER A 128 -4.82 0.47 -4.12
CA SER A 128 -6.08 0.58 -4.89
C SER A 128 -5.88 0.85 -6.39
N PHE A 129 -4.62 0.89 -6.83
CA PHE A 129 -4.17 1.32 -8.15
C PHE A 129 -3.03 0.45 -8.70
N ILE A 130 -2.77 -0.68 -8.04
CA ILE A 130 -1.82 -1.69 -8.50
C ILE A 130 -2.65 -2.77 -9.21
N PRO A 131 -2.27 -3.17 -10.44
CA PRO A 131 -3.03 -4.18 -11.17
C PRO A 131 -3.09 -5.49 -10.36
N THR A 132 -4.26 -6.09 -10.22
CA THR A 132 -4.44 -7.36 -9.51
C THR A 132 -3.60 -8.46 -10.15
N TYR A 133 -3.52 -8.46 -11.48
CA TYR A 133 -2.81 -9.46 -12.26
C TYR A 133 -1.76 -8.82 -13.17
N ILE A 134 -0.59 -9.46 -13.30
CA ILE A 134 0.49 -9.05 -14.21
C ILE A 134 0.95 -10.24 -15.07
N PRO A 135 1.48 -10.00 -16.28
CA PRO A 135 2.04 -11.06 -17.11
C PRO A 135 3.25 -11.71 -16.45
N TYR A 136 3.45 -13.03 -16.63
CA TYR A 136 4.64 -13.72 -16.10
C TYR A 136 5.88 -13.58 -16.99
N ASP A 137 5.71 -13.27 -18.27
CA ASP A 137 6.73 -13.25 -19.30
C ASP A 137 7.38 -11.86 -19.50
N ASP A 138 6.79 -10.80 -18.92
CA ASP A 138 7.35 -9.45 -18.89
C ASP A 138 7.53 -8.94 -17.45
N PRO A 139 8.78 -8.78 -16.97
CA PRO A 139 9.05 -8.26 -15.64
C PRO A 139 8.79 -6.75 -15.51
N SER A 140 8.52 -6.03 -16.61
CA SER A 140 8.38 -4.57 -16.62
C SER A 140 7.25 -4.11 -15.69
N ASP A 141 6.10 -4.78 -15.71
CA ASP A 141 4.98 -4.47 -14.82
C ASP A 141 5.31 -4.77 -13.36
N PHE A 142 5.99 -5.89 -13.09
CA PHE A 142 6.47 -6.20 -11.74
C PHE A 142 7.40 -5.12 -11.22
N SER A 143 8.42 -4.75 -12.00
CA SER A 143 9.37 -3.70 -11.62
C SER A 143 8.70 -2.35 -11.45
N PHE A 144 7.73 -2.02 -12.31
CA PHE A 144 7.07 -0.72 -12.29
C PHE A 144 6.11 -0.55 -11.11
N PHE A 145 5.33 -1.59 -10.78
CA PHE A 145 4.28 -1.51 -9.76
C PHE A 145 4.69 -2.07 -8.40
N TYR A 146 5.51 -3.13 -8.36
CA TYR A 146 5.78 -3.88 -7.14
C TYR A 146 7.19 -3.73 -6.59
N ASP A 147 8.21 -3.54 -7.45
CA ASP A 147 9.62 -3.33 -7.04
C ASP A 147 10.08 -1.88 -7.22
N THR A 148 9.28 -0.93 -6.72
CA THR A 148 9.59 0.51 -6.83
C THR A 148 10.87 0.95 -6.14
N ARG A 149 11.45 0.12 -5.25
CA ARG A 149 12.71 0.40 -4.54
C ARG A 149 13.90 -0.42 -5.03
N GLY A 150 13.73 -1.30 -6.03
CA GLY A 150 14.80 -2.13 -6.58
C GLY A 150 15.42 -3.09 -5.55
N GLN A 151 14.66 -3.48 -4.53
CA GLN A 151 15.13 -4.34 -3.44
C GLN A 151 15.09 -5.83 -3.83
N ARG A 152 14.47 -6.17 -4.97
CA ARG A 152 14.32 -7.55 -5.46
C ARG A 152 13.58 -8.46 -4.46
N LEU A 153 12.66 -7.90 -3.69
CA LEU A 153 11.76 -8.64 -2.81
C LEU A 153 10.42 -8.85 -3.52
N CYS A 154 9.87 -10.07 -3.45
CA CYS A 154 8.60 -10.40 -4.06
C CYS A 154 7.58 -10.79 -2.98
N TYR A 155 6.64 -9.87 -2.73
CA TYR A 155 5.46 -10.12 -1.89
C TYR A 155 4.25 -10.55 -2.73
N LEU A 156 4.43 -10.74 -4.05
CA LEU A 156 3.35 -11.01 -4.97
C LEU A 156 3.04 -12.50 -5.03
N ALA A 157 1.79 -12.86 -4.68
CA ALA A 157 1.34 -14.23 -4.71
C ALA A 157 1.42 -14.84 -6.13
N PRO A 158 1.82 -16.11 -6.27
CA PRO A 158 2.02 -16.75 -7.57
C PRO A 158 0.76 -16.77 -8.43
N GLU A 159 -0.43 -16.85 -7.83
CA GLU A 159 -1.70 -16.80 -8.56
C GLU A 159 -2.02 -15.44 -9.21
N ARG A 160 -1.21 -14.40 -8.95
CA ARG A 160 -1.36 -13.07 -9.56
C ARG A 160 -0.62 -12.93 -10.89
N PHE A 161 0.08 -13.96 -11.33
CA PHE A 161 0.74 -14.01 -12.63
C PHE A 161 -0.15 -14.74 -13.66
N TYR A 162 -0.25 -14.22 -14.88
CA TYR A 162 -1.01 -14.83 -15.98
C TYR A 162 -0.19 -14.95 -17.28
N GLU A 163 -0.63 -15.85 -18.17
CA GLU A 163 0.00 -16.08 -19.48
C GLU A 163 -0.45 -15.05 -20.51
N HIS A 164 0.51 -14.39 -21.17
CA HIS A 164 0.23 -13.40 -22.20
C HIS A 164 -0.41 -14.09 -23.43
N GLY A 165 -1.64 -13.71 -23.77
CA GLY A 165 -2.38 -14.27 -24.92
C GLY A 165 -3.18 -15.55 -24.65
N GLY A 166 -3.28 -16.01 -23.40
CA GLY A 166 -4.21 -17.08 -23.02
C GLY A 166 -5.68 -16.63 -23.12
N GLU A 167 -6.60 -17.55 -23.44
CA GLU A 167 -8.06 -17.30 -23.58
C GLU A 167 -8.77 -16.80 -22.32
N THR A 168 -8.03 -16.53 -21.24
CA THR A 168 -8.59 -15.97 -20.02
C THR A 168 -8.72 -14.46 -20.19
N ASN A 169 -9.98 -13.99 -20.25
CA ASN A 169 -10.32 -12.58 -20.04
C ASN A 169 -9.99 -12.18 -18.60
N VAL A 170 -8.69 -12.13 -18.25
CA VAL A 170 -8.24 -11.68 -16.94
C VAL A 170 -8.44 -10.17 -16.90
N VAL A 171 -9.47 -9.76 -16.17
CA VAL A 171 -9.66 -8.34 -15.85
C VAL A 171 -8.47 -7.94 -14.97
N GLN A 172 -7.58 -7.10 -15.49
CA GLN A 172 -6.36 -6.65 -14.78
C GLN A 172 -6.69 -6.08 -13.38
N ASP A 173 -7.88 -5.49 -13.23
CA ASP A 173 -8.41 -4.92 -11.97
C ASP A 173 -9.47 -5.81 -11.30
N ALA A 174 -9.43 -7.14 -11.48
CA ALA A 174 -10.39 -8.02 -10.78
C ALA A 174 -10.23 -7.93 -9.26
N GLN A 175 -11.28 -8.33 -8.53
CA GLN A 175 -11.28 -8.30 -7.07
C GLN A 175 -10.15 -9.16 -6.48
N LEU A 176 -9.38 -8.57 -5.56
CA LEU A 176 -8.35 -9.26 -4.77
C LEU A 176 -8.97 -10.38 -3.93
N LYS A 177 -8.26 -11.51 -3.86
CA LYS A 177 -8.65 -12.66 -3.03
C LYS A 177 -7.85 -12.65 -1.72
N PRO A 178 -8.46 -13.03 -0.58
CA PRO A 178 -7.73 -13.10 0.70
C PRO A 178 -6.47 -13.98 0.68
N SER A 179 -6.45 -15.04 -0.17
CA SER A 179 -5.27 -15.92 -0.31
C SER A 179 -4.01 -15.18 -0.76
N MET A 180 -4.19 -14.14 -1.60
CA MET A 180 -3.08 -13.37 -2.16
C MET A 180 -2.32 -12.61 -1.07
N ASP A 181 -3.04 -12.14 -0.04
CA ASP A 181 -2.44 -11.43 1.09
C ASP A 181 -1.84 -12.40 2.13
N ILE A 182 -2.38 -13.61 2.26
CA ILE A 182 -1.79 -14.66 3.11
C ILE A 182 -0.38 -15.01 2.63
N PHE A 183 -0.18 -15.10 1.31
CA PHE A 183 1.16 -15.32 0.74
C PHE A 183 2.12 -14.20 1.14
N ALA A 184 1.70 -12.94 1.03
CA ALA A 184 2.53 -11.78 1.34
C ALA A 184 2.91 -11.67 2.84
N VAL A 185 2.09 -12.24 3.73
CA VAL A 185 2.32 -12.26 5.18
C VAL A 185 3.29 -13.36 5.62
N GLY A 186 3.40 -14.45 4.86
CA GLY A 186 4.26 -15.61 5.16
C GLY A 186 5.74 -15.30 5.04
#